data_AF-A0A8J8TEY3-F1
#
_entry.id   AF-A0A8J8TEY3-F1
#
_cell.length_a   1.000
_cell.length_b   1.000
_cell.length_c   1.000
_cell.angle_alpha   90.00
_cell.angle_beta   90.00
_cell.angle_gamma   90.00
#
_symmetry.space_group_name_H-M   'P 1'
#
loop_
_entity.id
_entity.type
_entity.pdbx_description
1 polymer ?
#
loop_
_entity_poly.entity_id
_entity_poly.type
_entity_poly.pdbx_seq_one_letter_code
_entity_poly.pdbx_strand_id
1 'polypeptide(L)'
;MGNLSLTSIIRAGFARVIVEAIPIPKDYFQGSRNCIVEPKTKNYSIVGTAFDYLLRSYLKFLHPDAVEVSIIGLHSFKYVENVIKLFGKVELKNKTLGKDDLRSIERVVKEYLKEKEEYLANGKLTRRYVELTISFARLDSIY
;
A
#
# COMPACT_ATOMS: atom_id res chain seq x y z
N MET A 1 5.50 26.02 -24.17
CA MET A 1 5.60 24.55 -24.35
C MET A 1 4.75 23.92 -23.26
N GLY A 2 3.68 23.20 -23.61
CA GLY A 2 2.75 22.63 -22.63
C GLY A 2 3.40 21.48 -21.87
N ASN A 3 3.31 21.49 -20.54
CA ASN A 3 3.76 20.40 -19.67
C ASN A 3 3.03 19.11 -20.01
N LEU A 4 3.70 18.18 -20.69
CA LEU A 4 3.26 16.80 -20.82
C LEU A 4 3.44 16.11 -19.46
N SER A 5 2.36 15.99 -18.69
CA SER A 5 2.38 15.19 -17.47
C SER A 5 2.31 13.70 -17.80
N LEU A 6 2.91 12.85 -16.97
CA LEU A 6 2.81 11.39 -17.11
C LEU A 6 1.34 10.94 -17.23
N THR A 7 0.45 11.61 -16.51
CA THR A 7 -1.00 11.38 -16.53
C THR A 7 -1.62 11.67 -17.91
N SER A 8 -1.15 12.71 -18.61
CA SER A 8 -1.64 13.05 -19.96
C SER A 8 -1.19 12.02 -21.01
N ILE A 9 0.02 11.48 -20.89
CA ILE A 9 0.53 10.39 -21.74
C ILE A 9 -0.29 9.10 -21.49
N ILE A 10 -0.53 8.74 -20.23
CA ILE A 10 -1.34 7.59 -19.83
C ILE A 10 -2.76 7.67 -20.39
N ARG A 11 -3.40 8.85 -20.33
CA ARG A 11 -4.75 9.08 -20.87
C ARG A 11 -4.83 9.05 -22.40
N ALA A 12 -3.74 9.33 -23.11
CA ALA A 12 -3.69 9.33 -24.58
C ALA A 12 -3.64 7.92 -25.21
N GLY A 13 -3.97 6.87 -24.45
CA GLY A 13 -3.98 5.49 -24.93
C GLY A 13 -2.66 4.73 -24.73
N PHE A 14 -1.59 5.42 -24.29
CA PHE A 14 -0.29 4.80 -24.00
C PHE A 14 -0.39 3.72 -22.93
N ALA A 15 -1.27 3.90 -21.94
CA ALA A 15 -1.50 2.92 -20.89
C ALA A 15 -2.00 1.59 -21.43
N ARG A 16 -2.87 1.60 -22.45
CA ARG A 16 -3.48 0.40 -22.98
C ARG A 16 -2.48 -0.41 -23.82
N VAL A 17 -1.71 0.26 -24.68
CA VAL A 17 -0.64 -0.38 -25.46
C VAL A 17 0.43 -0.98 -24.55
N ILE A 18 0.82 -0.29 -23.49
CA ILE A 18 1.78 -0.82 -22.51
C ILE A 18 1.20 -2.02 -21.75
N VAL A 19 -0.02 -1.92 -21.23
CA VAL A 19 -0.65 -3.01 -20.49
C VAL A 19 -0.86 -4.25 -21.38
N GLU A 20 -1.23 -4.06 -22.65
CA GLU A 20 -1.35 -5.15 -23.63
C GLU A 20 0.03 -5.72 -24.03
N ALA A 21 1.09 -4.90 -24.04
CA ALA A 21 2.46 -5.32 -24.34
C ALA A 21 3.18 -6.00 -23.16
N ILE A 22 2.76 -5.73 -21.92
CA ILE A 22 3.29 -6.41 -20.75
C ILE A 22 2.66 -7.82 -20.73
N PRO A 23 3.46 -8.88 -20.92
CA PRO A 23 2.94 -10.23 -20.86
C PRO A 23 2.34 -10.45 -19.47
N ILE A 24 1.09 -10.92 -19.42
CA ILE A 24 0.48 -11.35 -18.16
C ILE A 24 1.40 -12.40 -17.56
N PRO A 25 1.95 -12.19 -16.35
CA PRO A 25 2.77 -13.19 -15.71
C PRO A 25 1.97 -14.48 -15.61
N LYS A 26 2.47 -15.57 -16.20
CA LYS A 26 1.86 -16.88 -15.99
C LYS A 26 1.95 -17.16 -14.49
N ASP A 27 0.85 -17.62 -13.88
CA ASP A 27 0.87 -18.07 -12.49
C ASP A 27 1.68 -19.36 -12.43
N TYR A 28 3.00 -19.22 -12.24
CA TYR A 28 3.91 -20.35 -12.09
C TYR A 28 3.78 -21.02 -10.72
N PHE A 29 2.94 -20.52 -9.80
CA PHE A 29 2.78 -21.15 -8.49
C PHE A 29 1.83 -22.35 -8.53
N GLN A 30 0.85 -22.36 -9.45
CA GLN A 30 -0.01 -23.53 -9.65
C GLN A 30 0.68 -24.57 -10.55
N GLY A 31 1.18 -25.65 -9.95
CA GLY A 31 1.66 -26.82 -10.69
C GLY A 31 3.10 -26.76 -11.19
N SER A 32 3.90 -25.78 -10.76
CA SER A 32 5.34 -25.80 -11.01
C SER A 32 6.01 -26.92 -10.21
N ARG A 33 6.57 -27.90 -10.92
CA ARG A 33 7.45 -28.94 -10.34
C ARG A 33 8.72 -28.36 -9.67
N ASN A 34 9.00 -27.07 -9.90
CA ASN A 34 10.18 -26.34 -9.40
C ASN A 34 9.81 -25.26 -8.37
N CYS A 35 8.60 -25.30 -7.81
CA CYS A 35 8.21 -24.39 -6.73
C CYS A 35 8.96 -24.79 -5.46
N ILE A 36 10.06 -24.07 -5.15
CA ILE A 36 10.91 -24.35 -3.98
C ILE A 36 10.12 -24.11 -2.67
N VAL A 37 9.21 -23.12 -2.67
CA VAL A 37 8.35 -22.80 -1.54
C VAL A 37 7.01 -22.31 -2.06
N GLU A 38 5.93 -22.92 -1.59
CA GLU A 38 4.58 -22.47 -1.91
C GLU A 38 4.29 -21.10 -1.27
N PRO A 39 3.61 -20.20 -2.00
CA PRO A 39 3.19 -18.93 -1.44
C PRO A 39 2.24 -19.16 -0.27
N LYS A 40 2.58 -18.63 0.90
CA LYS A 40 1.78 -18.77 2.13
C LYS A 40 0.46 -17.97 2.11
N THR A 41 0.22 -17.19 1.06
CA THR A 41 -0.99 -16.39 0.86
C THR A 41 -1.29 -16.22 -0.62
N LYS A 42 -2.57 -16.15 -0.98
CA LYS A 42 -3.04 -15.77 -2.32
C LYS A 42 -3.29 -14.26 -2.45
N ASN A 43 -3.10 -13.50 -1.36
CA ASN A 43 -3.39 -12.07 -1.32
C ASN A 43 -2.18 -11.23 -1.80
N TYR A 44 -1.77 -11.49 -3.05
CA TYR A 44 -0.56 -10.91 -3.64
C TYR A 44 -0.63 -9.38 -3.78
N SER A 45 -1.82 -8.81 -3.94
CA SER A 45 -2.01 -7.36 -4.01
C SER A 45 -1.61 -6.67 -2.71
N ILE A 46 -1.98 -7.24 -1.54
CA ILE A 46 -1.56 -6.73 -0.24
C ILE A 46 -0.04 -6.85 -0.08
N VAL A 47 0.54 -7.98 -0.49
CA VAL A 47 1.99 -8.20 -0.43
C VAL A 47 2.73 -7.16 -1.29
N GLY A 48 2.26 -6.92 -2.52
CA GLY A 48 2.84 -5.93 -3.42
C GLY A 48 2.72 -4.50 -2.87
N THR A 49 1.57 -4.17 -2.27
CA THR A 49 1.36 -2.85 -1.64
C THR A 49 2.26 -2.66 -0.41
N ALA A 50 2.40 -3.69 0.43
CA ALA A 50 3.31 -3.65 1.57
C ALA A 50 4.77 -3.52 1.13
N PHE A 51 5.16 -4.24 0.06
CA PHE A 51 6.48 -4.10 -0.55
C PHE A 51 6.72 -2.68 -1.07
N ASP A 52 5.74 -2.07 -1.76
CA ASP A 52 5.85 -0.67 -2.22
C ASP A 52 6.12 0.29 -1.06
N TYR A 53 5.41 0.16 0.07
CA TYR A 53 5.66 0.98 1.25
C TYR A 53 7.05 0.78 1.86
N LEU A 54 7.53 -0.45 1.93
CA LEU A 54 8.90 -0.73 2.39
C LEU A 54 9.94 -0.15 1.44
N LEU A 55 9.74 -0.30 0.13
CA LEU A 55 10.62 0.23 -0.90
C LEU A 55 10.69 1.76 -0.83
N ARG A 56 9.55 2.44 -0.72
CA ARG A 56 9.50 3.91 -0.53
C ARG A 56 10.28 4.34 0.70
N SER A 57 10.14 3.61 1.80
CA SER A 57 10.86 3.92 3.04
C SER A 57 12.36 3.71 2.86
N TYR A 58 12.78 2.64 2.19
CA TYR A 58 14.19 2.40 1.84
C TYR A 58 14.77 3.50 0.95
N LEU A 59 14.05 3.90 -0.09
CA LEU A 59 14.47 5.00 -0.97
C LEU A 59 14.59 6.32 -0.19
N LYS A 60 13.66 6.60 0.72
CA LYS A 60 13.69 7.79 1.57
C LYS A 60 14.84 7.77 2.58
N PHE A 61 15.22 6.59 3.08
CA PHE A 61 16.41 6.43 3.93
C PHE A 61 17.69 6.71 3.14
N LEU A 62 17.81 6.18 1.92
CA LEU A 62 18.98 6.43 1.05
C LEU A 62 19.05 7.87 0.53
N HIS A 63 17.90 8.48 0.28
CA HIS A 63 17.75 9.82 -0.28
C HIS A 63 16.82 10.65 0.61
N PRO A 64 17.34 11.25 1.70
CA PRO A 64 16.54 12.01 2.65
C PRO A 64 15.79 13.20 2.04
N ASP A 65 16.24 13.72 0.90
CA ASP A 65 15.63 14.78 0.11
C ASP A 65 14.48 14.30 -0.80
N ALA A 66 14.34 12.98 -1.02
CA ALA A 66 13.28 12.42 -1.84
C ALA A 66 11.89 12.82 -1.32
N VAL A 67 11.05 13.39 -2.18
CA VAL A 67 9.72 13.87 -1.80
C VAL A 67 8.71 12.73 -1.89
N GLU A 68 8.08 12.39 -0.77
CA GLU A 68 6.99 11.41 -0.73
C GLU A 68 5.64 12.15 -0.89
N VAL A 69 5.11 12.15 -2.12
CA VAL A 69 3.93 12.97 -2.47
C VAL A 69 2.63 12.42 -1.88
N SER A 70 2.47 11.09 -1.80
CA SER A 70 1.25 10.48 -1.26
C SER A 70 1.50 9.12 -0.64
N ILE A 71 0.83 8.87 0.49
CA ILE A 71 0.72 7.56 1.13
C ILE A 71 -0.77 7.19 1.13
N ILE A 72 -1.18 6.35 0.17
CA ILE A 72 -2.61 6.06 -0.08
C ILE A 72 -3.30 5.55 1.18
N GLY A 73 -2.67 4.70 1.97
CA GLY A 73 -3.20 4.19 3.22
C GLY A 73 -3.54 5.27 4.24
N LEU A 74 -2.80 6.39 4.27
CA LEU A 74 -3.13 7.55 5.11
C LEU A 74 -4.35 8.31 4.59
N HIS A 75 -4.50 8.43 3.27
CA HIS A 75 -5.68 9.05 2.68
C HIS A 75 -6.94 8.22 2.97
N SER A 76 -6.85 6.89 2.81
CA SER A 76 -7.92 5.96 3.15
C SER A 76 -8.29 6.03 4.64
N PHE A 77 -7.29 6.09 5.53
CA PHE A 77 -7.54 6.27 6.97
C PHE A 77 -8.30 7.57 7.24
N LYS A 78 -7.82 8.71 6.71
CA LYS A 78 -8.48 10.01 6.90
C LYS A 78 -9.91 10.02 6.39
N TYR A 79 -10.18 9.37 5.26
CA TYR A 79 -11.54 9.22 4.74
C TYR A 79 -12.43 8.46 5.73
N VAL A 80 -11.99 7.27 6.17
CA VAL A 80 -12.74 6.44 7.14
C VAL A 80 -12.97 7.20 8.45
N GLU A 81 -11.93 7.85 8.95
CA GLU A 81 -11.98 8.65 10.18
C GLU A 81 -13.04 9.75 10.07
N ASN A 82 -13.03 10.52 8.99
CA ASN A 82 -13.98 11.62 8.80
C ASN A 82 -15.43 11.11 8.69
N VAL A 83 -15.66 10.04 7.93
CA VAL A 83 -17.01 9.48 7.77
C VAL A 83 -17.53 8.92 9.10
N ILE A 84 -16.71 8.18 9.85
CA ILE A 84 -17.12 7.64 11.15
C ILE A 84 -17.34 8.76 12.19
N LYS A 85 -16.55 9.83 12.17
CA LYS A 85 -16.75 10.98 13.07
C LYS A 85 -18.09 11.68 12.80
N LEU A 86 -18.50 11.81 11.53
CA LEU A 86 -19.73 12.49 11.14
C LEU A 86 -20.98 11.61 11.27
N PHE A 87 -20.89 10.34 10.87
CA PHE A 87 -22.05 9.46 10.70
C PHE A 87 -22.04 8.24 11.63
N GLY A 88 -21.01 8.06 12.45
CA GLY A 88 -20.86 6.94 13.38
C GLY A 88 -20.39 5.63 12.75
N LYS A 89 -20.53 5.47 11.43
CA LYS A 89 -20.10 4.30 10.65
C LYS A 89 -19.76 4.68 9.21
N VAL A 90 -18.96 3.84 8.54
CA VAL A 90 -18.75 3.87 7.08
C VAL A 90 -19.14 2.53 6.48
N GLU A 91 -19.89 2.58 5.38
CA GLU A 91 -20.30 1.39 4.62
C GLU A 91 -19.36 1.22 3.42
N LEU A 92 -18.69 0.07 3.39
CA LEU A 92 -17.81 -0.36 2.30
C LEU A 92 -18.44 -1.58 1.64
N LYS A 93 -18.03 -1.88 0.40
CA LYS A 93 -18.65 -2.90 -0.47
C LYS A 93 -19.02 -4.22 0.24
N ASN A 94 -18.18 -4.70 1.16
CA ASN A 94 -18.38 -5.96 1.87
C ASN A 94 -18.29 -5.83 3.41
N LYS A 95 -18.25 -4.62 3.97
CA LYS A 95 -18.08 -4.43 5.42
C LYS A 95 -18.56 -3.06 5.89
N THR A 96 -19.06 -3.00 7.12
CA THR A 96 -19.34 -1.75 7.82
C THR A 96 -18.29 -1.56 8.90
N LEU A 97 -17.68 -0.38 8.97
CA LEU A 97 -16.72 -0.03 10.01
C LEU A 97 -17.33 0.98 10.96
N GLY A 98 -17.16 0.76 12.27
CA GLY A 98 -17.61 1.66 13.33
C GLY A 98 -16.46 2.26 14.13
N LYS A 99 -16.80 2.92 15.24
CA LYS A 99 -15.81 3.58 16.14
C LYS A 99 -14.75 2.62 16.67
N ASP A 100 -15.10 1.36 16.91
CA ASP A 100 -14.18 0.36 17.47
C ASP A 100 -13.15 -0.10 16.43
N ASP A 101 -13.58 -0.27 15.18
CA ASP A 101 -12.69 -0.50 14.04
C ASP A 101 -11.77 0.69 13.82
N LEU A 102 -12.30 1.91 13.91
CA LEU A 102 -11.51 3.13 13.77
C LEU A 102 -10.37 3.19 14.80
N ARG A 103 -10.64 2.88 16.07
CA ARG A 103 -9.60 2.83 17.12
C ARG A 103 -8.51 1.79 16.80
N SER A 104 -8.90 0.66 16.23
CA SER A 104 -7.96 -0.39 15.83
C SER A 104 -7.10 0.04 14.65
N ILE A 105 -7.70 0.69 13.65
CA ILE A 105 -6.99 1.24 12.49
C ILE A 105 -6.03 2.36 12.94
N GLU A 106 -6.50 3.27 13.80
CA GLU A 106 -5.68 4.38 14.32
C GLU A 106 -4.44 3.86 15.04
N ARG A 107 -4.57 2.79 15.83
CA ARG A 107 -3.42 2.12 16.47
C ARG A 107 -2.43 1.61 15.43
N VAL A 108 -2.89 0.92 14.39
CA VAL A 108 -2.01 0.43 13.30
C VAL A 108 -1.31 1.57 12.60
N VAL A 109 -2.02 2.65 12.26
CA VAL A 109 -1.44 3.83 11.59
C VAL A 109 -0.37 4.48 12.47
N LYS A 110 -0.68 4.69 13.76
CA LYS A 110 0.26 5.28 14.71
C LYS A 110 1.53 4.45 14.88
N GLU A 111 1.37 3.13 15.05
CA GLU A 111 2.50 2.22 15.20
C GLU A 111 3.33 2.11 13.91
N TYR A 112 2.68 2.06 12.74
CA TYR A 112 3.36 2.06 11.45
C TYR A 112 4.20 3.32 11.25
N LEU A 113 3.63 4.51 11.52
CA LEU A 113 4.36 5.77 11.38
C LEU A 113 5.56 5.84 12.33
N LYS A 114 5.39 5.37 13.57
CA LYS A 114 6.49 5.30 14.54
C LYS A 114 7.63 4.41 14.04
N GLU A 115 7.33 3.18 13.60
CA GLU A 115 8.37 2.25 13.13
C GLU A 115 8.99 2.72 11.80
N LYS A 116 8.23 3.43 10.96
CA LYS A 116 8.77 4.11 9.77
C LYS A 116 9.79 5.18 10.16
N GLU A 117 9.48 6.02 11.14
CA GLU A 117 10.43 7.04 11.63
C GLU A 117 11.68 6.41 12.23
N GLU A 118 11.53 5.35 13.03
CA GLU A 118 12.66 4.59 13.57
C GLU A 118 13.52 4.01 12.43
N TYR A 119 12.90 3.42 11.41
CA TYR A 119 13.59 2.93 10.23
C TYR A 119 14.32 4.05 9.48
N LEU A 120 13.68 5.21 9.25
CA LEU A 120 14.32 6.33 8.56
C LEU A 120 15.50 6.91 9.34
N ALA A 121 15.53 6.76 10.66
CA ALA A 121 16.63 7.22 11.50
C ALA A 121 17.83 6.26 11.49
N ASN A 122 17.61 4.94 11.39
CA ASN A 122 18.67 3.94 11.64
C ASN A 122 18.83 2.87 10.54
N GLY A 123 17.97 2.85 9.52
CA GLY A 123 17.98 1.89 8.41
C GLY A 123 17.62 0.45 8.78
N LYS A 124 17.24 0.17 10.03
CA LYS A 124 17.03 -1.19 10.53
C LYS A 124 15.62 -1.68 10.24
N LEU A 125 15.49 -2.61 9.29
CA LEU A 125 14.22 -3.27 9.01
C LEU A 125 13.89 -4.32 10.09
N THR A 126 12.97 -3.98 11.00
CA THR A 126 12.52 -4.90 12.06
C THR A 126 11.39 -5.80 11.55
N ARG A 127 11.24 -6.98 12.17
CA ARG A 127 10.09 -7.86 11.91
C ARG A 127 8.76 -7.15 12.19
N ARG A 128 8.71 -6.37 13.27
CA ARG A 128 7.54 -5.59 13.65
C ARG A 128 7.17 -4.58 12.57
N TYR A 129 8.14 -3.87 12.01
CA TYR A 129 7.89 -2.90 10.96
C TYR A 129 7.33 -3.58 9.69
N VAL A 130 7.83 -4.75 9.32
CA VAL A 130 7.26 -5.55 8.21
C VAL A 130 5.82 -5.97 8.49
N GLU A 131 5.52 -6.50 9.68
CA GLU A 131 4.16 -6.93 10.07
C GLU A 131 3.17 -5.76 10.11
N LEU A 132 3.58 -4.61 10.62
CA LEU A 132 2.79 -3.38 10.62
C LEU A 132 2.58 -2.84 9.20
N THR A 133 3.59 -2.93 8.34
CA THR A 133 3.45 -2.48 6.94
C THR A 133 2.46 -3.34 6.17
N ILE A 134 2.44 -4.67 6.39
CA ILE A 134 1.40 -5.56 5.83
C ILE A 134 0.01 -5.18 6.35
N SER A 135 -0.11 -4.83 7.62
CA SER A 135 -1.38 -4.41 8.22
C SER A 135 -1.84 -3.05 7.68
N PHE A 136 -0.92 -2.10 7.54
CA PHE A 136 -1.16 -0.77 6.98
C PHE A 136 -1.56 -0.85 5.50
N ALA A 137 -0.93 -1.72 4.71
CA ALA A 137 -1.25 -1.95 3.30
C ALA A 137 -2.71 -2.39 3.05
N ARG A 138 -3.39 -2.94 4.07
CA ARG A 138 -4.83 -3.25 3.97
C ARG A 138 -5.70 -2.00 3.87
N LEU A 139 -5.20 -0.84 4.29
CA LEU A 139 -5.94 0.41 4.19
C LEU A 139 -6.05 0.91 2.75
N ASP A 140 -5.12 0.54 1.87
CA ASP A 140 -5.23 0.87 0.45
C ASP A 140 -6.44 0.20 -0.20
N SER A 141 -6.80 -1.01 0.24
CA SER A 141 -8.00 -1.73 -0.25
C SER A 141 -9.34 -1.14 0.19
N ILE A 142 -9.31 -0.05 0.97
CA ILE A 142 -10.50 0.73 1.32
C ILE A 142 -10.85 1.73 0.20
N TYR A 143 -9.87 2.10 -0.63
CA TYR A 143 -10.02 2.95 -1.80
C TYR A 143 -10.39 2.12 -3.04
#